data_AF-A0A9W6SWL3-F1
#
_entry.id   AF-A0A9W6SWL3-F1
#
_cell.length_a   1.000
_cell.length_b   1.000
_cell.length_c   1.000
_cell.angle_alpha   90.00
_cell.angle_beta   90.00
_cell.angle_gamma   90.00
#
_symmetry.space_group_name_H-M   'P 1'
#
loop_
_entity.id
_entity.type
_entity.pdbx_description
1 polymer ?
#
loop_
_entity_poly.entity_id
_entity_poly.type
_entity_poly.pdbx_seq_one_letter_code
_entity_poly.pdbx_strand_id
1 'polypeptide(L)'
;MLSFRTTGYNGYACKYSPFYDNKIAVATSANYGLVGNGKLFILSINEDGSISEDAAFDTQDGLFDLSWSEAHENQIVTSSGDGTISLFDTTLPKFPIKKYAGHTREVFSVHWNLVDKSTFCTSSWDGTIGIWSPNRDDPLMRLIPPPSKTETRVEPVQNPNSVPLSSNKPIVPNPQNDCIYQAVFSPHDPSLLISCNRASHIQAWDIRSPQPLQLDFIAHGGLEALTCDFNKYRSSVIASAGVDKSIKIWDLRMIQSLSQPPPSAALGSPHHNVGPTPLNKLIGHDFAVRKISWSPHSGDMLLSASYDMTSRVWHDQTDHKARFLNNRFAHGQACKNIFHGHKEFVIGCDWSLWGDPGWVVTTGWDEMVYVWDSKRKY
;
A
#
# COMPACT_ATOMS: atom_id res chain seq x y z
N MET A 1 8.90 14.23 -19.96
CA MET A 1 8.35 14.34 -18.60
C MET A 1 7.21 15.33 -18.69
N LEU A 2 6.04 14.94 -18.23
CA LEU A 2 4.85 15.78 -18.15
C LEU A 2 4.60 16.08 -16.67
N SER A 3 3.94 17.18 -16.38
CA SER A 3 3.68 17.58 -15.00
C SER A 3 2.36 18.32 -14.84
N PHE A 4 1.70 18.11 -13.71
CA PHE A 4 0.52 18.84 -13.27
C PHE A 4 0.67 19.23 -11.81
N ARG A 5 0.12 20.38 -11.40
CA ARG A 5 0.20 20.86 -10.02
C ARG A 5 -1.18 20.86 -9.35
N THR A 6 -1.34 20.06 -8.31
CA THR A 6 -2.53 19.98 -7.44
C THR A 6 -2.49 21.11 -6.40
N THR A 7 -2.53 22.36 -6.86
CA THR A 7 -2.29 23.56 -6.03
C THR A 7 -3.03 23.53 -4.69
N GLY A 8 -2.30 23.63 -3.58
CA GLY A 8 -2.83 23.59 -2.21
C GLY A 8 -3.14 22.19 -1.66
N TYR A 9 -2.92 21.14 -2.45
CA TYR A 9 -3.19 19.75 -2.08
C TYR A 9 -1.98 18.85 -2.35
N ASN A 10 -1.58 18.09 -1.33
CA ASN A 10 -0.43 17.19 -1.36
C ASN A 10 -0.86 15.80 -1.84
N GLY A 11 -0.09 15.19 -2.75
CA GLY A 11 -0.40 13.90 -3.34
C GLY A 11 -0.20 12.72 -2.38
N TYR A 12 -1.17 11.82 -2.33
CA TYR A 12 -1.14 10.59 -1.53
C TYR A 12 -1.20 9.31 -2.37
N ALA A 13 -2.00 9.32 -3.43
CA ALA A 13 -2.03 8.22 -4.40
C ALA A 13 -2.30 8.72 -5.80
N CYS A 14 -1.76 8.02 -6.79
CA CYS A 14 -2.06 8.22 -8.20
C CYS A 14 -2.26 6.86 -8.86
N LYS A 15 -3.25 6.73 -9.77
CA LYS A 15 -3.51 5.52 -10.55
C LYS A 15 -3.93 5.83 -11.97
N TYR A 16 -3.38 5.09 -12.92
CA TYR A 16 -3.88 5.09 -14.30
C TYR A 16 -5.24 4.43 -14.38
N SER A 17 -6.09 4.91 -15.29
CA SER A 17 -7.37 4.26 -15.57
C SER A 17 -7.14 2.90 -16.26
N PRO A 18 -7.82 1.83 -15.82
CA PRO A 18 -7.82 0.55 -16.52
C PRO A 18 -8.74 0.52 -17.75
N PHE A 19 -9.36 1.64 -18.12
CA PHE A 19 -10.24 1.74 -19.30
C PHE A 19 -9.78 2.80 -20.31
N TYR A 20 -9.20 3.90 -19.82
CA TYR A 20 -8.74 5.00 -20.66
C TYR A 20 -7.22 5.14 -20.58
N ASP A 21 -6.55 5.12 -21.72
CA ASP A 21 -5.09 5.14 -21.83
C ASP A 21 -4.45 6.48 -21.42
N ASN A 22 -5.22 7.55 -21.44
CA ASN A 22 -4.77 8.90 -21.14
C ASN A 22 -5.28 9.45 -19.80
N LYS A 23 -6.03 8.68 -19.00
CA LYS A 23 -6.59 9.17 -17.73
C LYS A 23 -5.82 8.71 -16.51
N ILE A 24 -5.65 9.63 -15.57
CA ILE A 24 -5.02 9.42 -14.27
C ILE A 24 -5.94 9.99 -13.19
N ALA A 25 -6.13 9.26 -12.10
CA ALA A 25 -6.75 9.79 -10.89
C ALA A 25 -5.72 10.04 -9.80
N VAL A 26 -5.88 11.10 -9.02
CA VAL A 26 -4.97 11.47 -7.93
C VAL A 26 -5.76 11.79 -6.66
N ALA A 27 -5.46 11.07 -5.58
CA ALA A 27 -5.98 11.33 -4.25
C ALA A 27 -5.01 12.28 -3.55
N THR A 28 -5.55 13.38 -3.05
CA THR A 28 -4.76 14.44 -2.43
C THR A 28 -5.39 14.92 -1.14
N SER A 29 -4.57 15.54 -0.30
CA SER A 29 -4.98 16.09 0.98
C SER A 29 -4.33 17.44 1.22
N ALA A 30 -5.08 18.40 1.79
CA ALA A 30 -4.53 19.68 2.21
C ALA A 30 -3.57 19.53 3.40
N ASN A 31 -2.68 20.50 3.58
CA ASN A 31 -1.75 20.59 4.73
C ASN A 31 -1.01 19.26 5.02
N TYR A 32 -0.42 18.67 3.98
CA TYR A 32 0.31 17.41 4.03
C TYR A 32 -0.54 16.20 4.48
N GLY A 33 -1.87 16.31 4.44
CA GLY A 33 -2.80 15.30 4.93
C GLY A 33 -2.84 15.15 6.44
N LEU A 34 -2.36 16.16 7.18
CA LEU A 34 -2.45 16.21 8.64
C LEU A 34 -3.80 16.77 9.12
N VAL A 35 -4.36 17.71 8.35
CA VAL A 35 -5.64 18.35 8.66
C VAL A 35 -6.22 19.03 7.43
N GLY A 36 -7.55 19.00 7.31
CA GLY A 36 -8.30 19.74 6.30
C GLY A 36 -8.87 18.84 5.23
N ASN A 37 -9.33 19.46 4.15
CA ASN A 37 -10.04 18.78 3.09
C ASN A 37 -9.13 17.88 2.25
N GLY A 38 -9.73 16.82 1.72
CA GLY A 38 -9.16 16.05 0.63
C GLY A 38 -9.71 16.52 -0.71
N LYS A 39 -9.02 16.14 -1.78
CA LYS A 39 -9.49 16.39 -3.14
C LYS A 39 -9.09 15.24 -4.06
N LEU A 40 -10.05 14.69 -4.78
CA LEU A 40 -9.83 13.72 -5.86
C LEU A 40 -9.72 14.50 -7.16
N PHE A 41 -8.58 14.39 -7.86
CA PHE A 41 -8.38 14.96 -9.20
C PHE A 41 -8.48 13.87 -10.25
N ILE A 42 -9.23 14.13 -11.32
CA ILE A 42 -9.28 13.33 -12.54
C ILE A 42 -8.56 14.12 -13.63
N LEU A 43 -7.46 13.57 -14.13
CA LEU A 43 -6.56 14.21 -15.06
C LEU A 43 -6.57 13.47 -16.39
N SER A 44 -6.48 14.21 -17.49
CA SER A 44 -6.24 13.66 -18.84
C SER A 44 -4.92 14.16 -19.39
N ILE A 45 -4.20 13.27 -20.08
CA ILE A 45 -3.04 13.61 -20.89
C ILE A 45 -3.56 13.94 -22.31
N ASN A 46 -3.31 15.16 -22.75
CA ASN A 46 -3.71 15.66 -24.06
C ASN A 46 -2.71 15.24 -25.15
N GLU A 47 -3.11 15.31 -26.42
CA GLU A 47 -2.27 14.96 -27.57
C GLU A 47 -0.98 15.79 -27.67
N ASP A 48 -1.00 17.03 -27.16
CA ASP A 48 0.16 17.92 -27.10
C ASP A 48 1.12 17.59 -25.94
N GLY A 49 0.79 16.58 -25.13
CA GLY A 49 1.53 16.17 -23.94
C GLY A 49 1.24 17.02 -22.70
N SER A 50 0.34 18.00 -22.76
CA SER A 50 -0.12 18.70 -21.56
C SER A 50 -1.02 17.80 -20.70
N ILE A 51 -1.06 18.06 -19.39
CA ILE A 51 -2.01 17.40 -18.49
C ILE A 51 -3.07 18.43 -18.10
N SER A 52 -4.34 18.10 -18.31
CA SER A 52 -5.49 18.92 -17.90
C SER A 52 -6.32 18.23 -16.83
N GLU A 53 -7.02 19.03 -16.02
CA GLU A 53 -8.03 18.56 -15.06
C GLU A 53 -9.37 18.40 -15.77
N ASP A 54 -9.92 17.19 -15.79
CA ASP A 54 -11.24 16.89 -16.33
C ASP A 54 -12.33 17.12 -15.29
N ALA A 55 -12.07 16.68 -14.06
CA ALA A 55 -12.99 16.76 -12.94
C ALA A 55 -12.22 16.76 -11.63
N ALA A 56 -12.82 17.36 -10.60
CA ALA A 56 -12.31 17.23 -9.24
C ALA A 56 -13.43 17.23 -8.20
N PHE A 57 -13.19 16.50 -7.11
CA PHE A 57 -14.17 16.28 -6.05
C PHE A 57 -13.57 16.62 -4.70
N ASP A 58 -14.13 17.62 -4.02
CA ASP A 58 -13.73 18.00 -2.67
C ASP A 58 -14.34 17.03 -1.65
N THR A 59 -13.54 16.62 -0.67
CA THR A 59 -13.96 15.78 0.45
C THR A 59 -13.77 16.48 1.78
N GLN A 60 -14.52 16.05 2.79
CA GLN A 60 -14.51 16.69 4.11
C GLN A 60 -13.17 16.50 4.85
N ASP A 61 -12.48 15.40 4.57
CA ASP A 61 -11.19 15.02 5.15
C ASP A 61 -10.24 14.55 4.03
N GLY A 62 -8.96 14.44 4.36
CA GLY A 62 -7.88 14.04 3.46
C GLY A 62 -8.10 12.67 2.83
N LEU A 63 -7.74 12.55 1.55
CA LEU A 63 -7.74 11.28 0.83
C LEU A 63 -6.35 10.63 0.88
N PHE A 64 -6.30 9.36 1.26
CA PHE A 64 -5.04 8.63 1.47
C PHE A 64 -4.72 7.58 0.41
N ASP A 65 -5.73 7.04 -0.27
CA ASP A 65 -5.56 6.15 -1.41
C ASP A 65 -6.78 6.19 -2.33
N LEU A 66 -6.62 5.65 -3.53
CA LEU A 66 -7.71 5.45 -4.47
C LEU A 66 -7.52 4.19 -5.30
N SER A 67 -8.62 3.67 -5.84
CA SER A 67 -8.62 2.62 -6.84
C SER A 67 -9.73 2.88 -7.85
N TRP A 68 -9.42 2.73 -9.14
CA TRP A 68 -10.45 2.64 -10.16
C TRP A 68 -11.28 1.37 -9.93
N SER A 69 -12.56 1.44 -10.28
CA SER A 69 -13.39 0.25 -10.42
C SER A 69 -12.90 -0.57 -11.60
N GLU A 70 -12.63 -1.85 -11.40
CA GLU A 70 -12.26 -2.76 -12.50
C GLU A 70 -13.47 -3.28 -13.28
N ALA A 71 -14.68 -2.94 -12.82
CA ALA A 71 -15.96 -3.31 -13.42
C ALA A 71 -16.67 -2.15 -14.11
N HIS A 72 -16.26 -0.90 -13.88
CA HIS A 72 -16.96 0.28 -14.39
C HIS A 72 -16.01 1.45 -14.68
N GLU A 73 -15.97 1.89 -15.94
CA GLU A 73 -14.98 2.84 -16.47
C GLU A 73 -14.98 4.23 -15.80
N ASN A 74 -16.14 4.67 -15.32
CA ASN A 74 -16.30 6.00 -14.71
C ASN A 74 -16.29 5.97 -13.17
N GLN A 75 -16.03 4.83 -12.53
CA GLN A 75 -16.15 4.73 -11.07
C GLN A 75 -14.79 4.62 -10.38
N ILE A 76 -14.66 5.34 -9.27
CA ILE A 76 -13.45 5.37 -8.46
C ILE A 76 -13.83 5.29 -6.99
N VAL A 77 -13.15 4.42 -6.25
CA VAL A 77 -13.25 4.36 -4.80
C VAL A 77 -12.05 5.05 -4.17
N THR A 78 -12.28 5.84 -3.12
CA THR A 78 -11.26 6.56 -2.37
C THR A 78 -11.34 6.24 -0.88
N SER A 79 -10.19 6.23 -0.22
CA SER A 79 -10.08 6.07 1.24
C SER A 79 -9.78 7.42 1.91
N SER A 80 -10.43 7.68 3.05
CA SER A 80 -10.43 8.98 3.73
C SER A 80 -9.90 8.90 5.17
N GLY A 81 -9.41 10.03 5.69
CA GLY A 81 -8.94 10.19 7.07
C GLY A 81 -10.03 10.06 8.13
N ASP A 82 -11.27 10.38 7.78
CA ASP A 82 -12.43 10.25 8.69
C ASP A 82 -12.91 8.79 8.92
N GLY A 83 -12.18 7.80 8.41
CA GLY A 83 -12.54 6.38 8.50
C GLY A 83 -13.56 5.92 7.46
N THR A 84 -13.91 6.79 6.51
CA THR A 84 -14.92 6.50 5.51
C THR A 84 -14.30 6.16 4.16
N ILE A 85 -15.09 5.48 3.34
CA ILE A 85 -14.75 5.15 1.97
C ILE A 85 -15.81 5.81 1.08
N SER A 86 -15.40 6.40 -0.02
CA SER A 86 -16.32 7.08 -0.94
C SER A 86 -16.17 6.52 -2.34
N LEU A 87 -17.29 6.22 -3.00
CA LEU A 87 -17.35 5.83 -4.41
C LEU A 87 -17.86 7.03 -5.21
N PHE A 88 -17.08 7.46 -6.18
CA PHE A 88 -17.38 8.55 -7.10
C PHE A 88 -17.69 8.02 -8.49
N ASP A 89 -18.54 8.75 -9.21
CA ASP A 89 -18.69 8.62 -10.65
C ASP A 89 -18.12 9.87 -11.32
N THR A 90 -17.14 9.70 -12.20
CA THR A 90 -16.42 10.79 -12.87
C THR A 90 -17.28 11.59 -13.83
N THR A 91 -18.45 11.07 -14.22
CA THR A 91 -19.42 11.80 -15.06
C THR A 91 -20.29 12.76 -14.24
N LEU A 92 -20.33 12.59 -12.92
CA LEU A 92 -21.10 13.43 -12.01
C LEU A 92 -20.21 14.54 -11.42
N PRO A 93 -20.78 15.72 -11.09
CA PRO A 93 -19.96 16.91 -10.89
C PRO A 93 -19.48 17.17 -9.46
N LYS A 94 -20.04 16.53 -8.41
CA LYS A 94 -19.84 17.05 -7.05
C LYS A 94 -19.78 16.06 -5.90
N PHE A 95 -20.64 15.06 -5.86
CA PHE A 95 -20.79 14.22 -4.68
C PHE A 95 -20.48 12.75 -4.99
N PRO A 96 -19.96 11.99 -4.02
CA PRO A 96 -19.85 10.55 -4.19
C PRO A 96 -21.23 9.94 -4.39
N ILE A 97 -21.33 8.95 -5.28
CA ILE A 97 -22.55 8.17 -5.49
C ILE A 97 -22.83 7.24 -4.31
N LYS A 98 -21.81 6.90 -3.52
CA LYS A 98 -21.96 6.09 -2.31
C LYS A 98 -20.86 6.37 -1.28
N LYS A 99 -21.22 6.31 -0.01
CA LYS A 99 -20.29 6.41 1.13
C LYS A 99 -20.44 5.17 2.00
N TYR A 100 -19.33 4.51 2.31
CA TYR A 100 -19.27 3.35 3.20
C TYR A 100 -18.67 3.78 4.53
N ALA A 101 -19.37 3.47 5.62
CA ALA A 101 -18.92 3.73 6.97
C ALA A 101 -18.74 2.39 7.69
N GLY A 102 -17.52 2.10 8.13
CA GLY A 102 -17.29 0.88 8.91
C GLY A 102 -15.94 0.81 9.60
N HIS A 103 -14.94 1.56 9.13
CA HIS A 103 -13.71 1.76 9.90
C HIS A 103 -13.89 2.85 10.96
N THR A 104 -13.18 2.71 12.07
CA THR A 104 -13.26 3.66 13.21
C THR A 104 -12.12 4.66 13.24
N ARG A 105 -11.17 4.52 12.31
CA ARG A 105 -9.97 5.35 12.14
C ARG A 105 -9.62 5.45 10.66
N GLU A 106 -8.65 6.31 10.35
CA GLU A 106 -8.09 6.60 9.04
C GLU A 106 -7.98 5.36 8.15
N VAL A 107 -8.50 5.42 6.92
CA VAL A 107 -8.39 4.34 5.94
C VAL A 107 -7.20 4.63 5.03
N PHE A 108 -6.11 3.88 5.19
CA PHE A 108 -4.83 4.14 4.51
C PHE A 108 -4.73 3.56 3.10
N SER A 109 -5.47 2.49 2.81
CA SER A 109 -5.45 1.90 1.48
C SER A 109 -6.82 1.41 1.04
N VAL A 110 -7.04 1.45 -0.27
CA VAL A 110 -8.15 0.80 -0.95
C VAL A 110 -7.64 0.17 -2.24
N HIS A 111 -8.04 -1.08 -2.51
CA HIS A 111 -7.60 -1.81 -3.68
C HIS A 111 -8.73 -2.66 -4.25
N TRP A 112 -9.04 -2.50 -5.53
CA TRP A 112 -10.06 -3.29 -6.21
C TRP A 112 -9.59 -4.73 -6.47
N ASN A 113 -10.52 -5.68 -6.49
CA ASN A 113 -10.21 -7.06 -6.85
C ASN A 113 -10.03 -7.17 -8.38
N LEU A 114 -8.82 -7.43 -8.85
CA LEU A 114 -8.49 -7.47 -10.28
C LEU A 114 -9.07 -8.70 -11.00
N VAL A 115 -9.34 -9.78 -10.25
CA VAL A 115 -9.79 -11.05 -10.82
C VAL A 115 -11.31 -11.16 -10.80
N ASP A 116 -11.92 -10.99 -9.62
CA ASP A 116 -13.38 -11.09 -9.46
C ASP A 116 -14.10 -9.78 -9.85
N LYS A 117 -13.44 -8.62 -9.74
CA LYS A 117 -13.94 -7.29 -10.12
C LYS A 117 -15.22 -6.83 -9.41
N SER A 118 -15.87 -7.67 -8.59
CA SER A 118 -17.10 -7.33 -7.87
C SER A 118 -16.87 -6.80 -6.45
N THR A 119 -15.62 -6.89 -5.98
CA THR A 119 -15.23 -6.56 -4.60
C THR A 119 -13.99 -5.65 -4.56
N PHE A 120 -13.82 -4.95 -3.44
CA PHE A 120 -12.61 -4.21 -3.12
C PHE A 120 -12.26 -4.39 -1.64
N CYS A 121 -10.98 -4.23 -1.29
CA CYS A 121 -10.49 -4.31 0.08
C CYS A 121 -9.99 -2.95 0.57
N THR A 122 -10.05 -2.73 1.87
CA THR A 122 -9.55 -1.54 2.54
C THR A 122 -8.71 -1.90 3.75
N SER A 123 -7.74 -1.07 4.10
CA SER A 123 -6.99 -1.20 5.35
C SER A 123 -7.02 0.09 6.16
N SER A 124 -7.07 -0.03 7.48
CA SER A 124 -7.23 1.12 8.37
C SER A 124 -6.25 1.11 9.56
N TRP A 125 -6.06 2.29 10.13
CA TRP A 125 -5.42 2.47 11.43
C TRP A 125 -6.21 1.83 12.58
N ASP A 126 -7.47 1.44 12.38
CA ASP A 126 -8.19 0.63 13.36
C ASP A 126 -7.67 -0.82 13.48
N GLY A 127 -6.68 -1.17 12.65
CA GLY A 127 -6.03 -2.46 12.67
C GLY A 127 -6.87 -3.56 12.04
N THR A 128 -7.80 -3.21 11.15
CA THR A 128 -8.66 -4.16 10.44
C THR A 128 -8.60 -3.96 8.92
N ILE A 129 -8.95 -5.02 8.19
CA ILE A 129 -9.15 -5.00 6.73
C ILE A 129 -10.63 -5.22 6.47
N GLY A 130 -11.24 -4.33 5.69
CA GLY A 130 -12.62 -4.50 5.23
C GLY A 130 -12.66 -5.09 3.83
N ILE A 131 -13.57 -6.04 3.58
CA ILE A 131 -13.92 -6.53 2.24
C ILE A 131 -15.31 -6.02 1.91
N TRP A 132 -15.46 -5.39 0.76
CA TRP A 132 -16.66 -4.64 0.40
C TRP A 132 -17.16 -5.05 -0.98
N SER A 133 -18.46 -4.89 -1.19
CA SER A 133 -19.07 -4.87 -2.52
C SER A 133 -19.60 -3.46 -2.75
N PRO A 134 -19.42 -2.87 -3.95
CA PRO A 134 -19.89 -1.51 -4.21
C PRO A 134 -21.41 -1.37 -4.08
N ASN A 135 -22.14 -2.48 -4.24
CA ASN A 135 -23.60 -2.48 -4.19
C ASN A 135 -24.17 -2.64 -2.77
N ARG A 136 -23.34 -2.88 -1.75
CA ARG A 136 -23.78 -3.09 -0.35
C ARG A 136 -23.31 -1.96 0.55
N ASP A 137 -24.07 -1.66 1.59
CA ASP A 137 -23.74 -0.59 2.54
C ASP A 137 -22.76 -1.08 3.61
N ASP A 138 -22.99 -2.31 4.09
CA ASP A 138 -22.14 -2.99 5.05
C ASP A 138 -20.97 -3.76 4.39
N PRO A 139 -19.84 -3.93 5.09
CA PRO A 139 -18.76 -4.79 4.62
C PRO A 139 -19.22 -6.24 4.53
N LEU A 140 -18.75 -6.96 3.49
CA LEU A 140 -18.94 -8.40 3.34
C LEU A 140 -18.21 -9.19 4.42
N MET A 141 -17.01 -8.76 4.77
CA MET A 141 -16.14 -9.42 5.73
C MET A 141 -15.20 -8.39 6.38
N ARG A 142 -14.83 -8.63 7.64
CA ARG A 142 -13.78 -7.89 8.34
C ARG A 142 -12.70 -8.86 8.77
N LEU A 143 -11.47 -8.65 8.31
CA LEU A 143 -10.30 -9.41 8.71
C LEU A 143 -9.58 -8.66 9.82
N ILE A 144 -9.30 -9.36 10.91
CA ILE A 144 -8.68 -8.80 12.10
C ILE A 144 -7.45 -9.67 12.40
N PRO A 145 -6.24 -9.10 12.36
CA PRO A 145 -5.05 -9.81 12.81
C PRO A 145 -5.17 -10.19 14.29
N PRO A 146 -4.61 -11.34 14.70
CA PRO A 146 -4.49 -11.64 16.11
C PRO A 146 -3.65 -10.56 16.81
N PRO A 147 -3.97 -10.19 18.06
CA PRO A 147 -3.22 -9.18 18.79
C PRO A 147 -1.75 -9.60 18.94
N SER A 148 -0.84 -8.65 18.74
CA SER A 148 0.60 -8.90 18.86
C SER A 148 0.95 -9.23 20.31
N LYS A 149 1.59 -10.38 20.56
CA LYS A 149 1.98 -10.85 21.91
C LYS A 149 3.15 -10.05 22.52
N THR A 150 3.61 -8.99 21.85
CA THR A 150 4.93 -8.39 22.03
C THR A 150 5.00 -7.26 23.05
N GLU A 151 3.90 -6.80 23.63
CA GLU A 151 3.94 -5.79 24.70
C GLU A 151 3.73 -6.41 26.09
N THR A 152 4.81 -6.90 26.71
CA THR A 152 4.89 -6.96 28.18
C THR A 152 4.88 -5.53 28.71
N ARG A 153 3.70 -5.02 29.05
CA ARG A 153 3.54 -3.71 29.67
C ARG A 153 4.02 -3.78 31.12
N VAL A 154 5.04 -3.00 31.47
CA VAL A 154 5.35 -2.70 32.87
C VAL A 154 4.31 -1.68 33.32
N GLU A 155 3.32 -2.11 34.10
CA GLU A 155 2.42 -1.16 34.73
C GLU A 155 3.19 -0.34 35.78
N PRO A 156 3.13 1.00 35.74
CA PRO A 156 3.71 1.80 36.81
C PRO A 156 2.97 1.45 38.11
N VAL A 157 3.72 1.21 39.19
CA VAL A 157 3.17 0.96 40.52
C VAL A 157 2.23 2.13 40.87
N GLN A 158 0.93 1.85 40.96
CA GLN A 158 -0.05 2.86 41.35
C GLN A 158 0.27 3.33 42.76
N ASN A 159 0.60 4.61 42.89
CA ASN A 159 0.85 5.23 44.20
C ASN A 159 -0.52 5.51 44.85
N PRO A 160 -0.85 4.92 46.02
CA PRO A 160 -2.22 4.94 46.57
C PRO A 160 -2.74 6.32 47.00
N ASN A 161 -1.95 7.39 46.83
CA ASN A 161 -2.29 8.76 47.23
C ASN A 161 -2.51 9.73 46.04
N SER A 162 -2.72 9.26 44.81
CA SER A 162 -3.03 10.15 43.70
C SER A 162 -4.48 10.67 43.75
N VAL A 163 -4.64 11.99 43.68
CA VAL A 163 -5.95 12.68 43.64
C VAL A 163 -6.77 12.26 42.42
N PRO A 164 -8.09 11.99 42.56
CA PRO A 164 -8.93 11.59 41.44
C PRO A 164 -9.18 12.77 40.49
N LEU A 165 -8.64 12.70 39.27
CA LEU A 165 -8.90 13.65 38.18
C LEU A 165 -10.21 13.28 37.47
N SER A 166 -11.05 14.27 37.16
CA SER A 166 -12.33 14.13 36.43
C SER A 166 -12.18 13.69 34.97
N SER A 167 -10.95 13.53 34.48
CA SER A 167 -10.64 12.99 33.15
C SER A 167 -10.70 11.46 33.07
N ASN A 168 -11.08 10.76 34.15
CA ASN A 168 -11.38 9.33 34.14
C ASN A 168 -12.72 9.06 33.43
N LYS A 169 -12.78 9.38 32.12
CA LYS A 169 -13.58 8.54 31.24
C LYS A 169 -13.01 7.12 31.37
N PRO A 170 -13.84 6.07 31.46
CA PRO A 170 -13.32 4.72 31.30
C PRO A 170 -12.55 4.71 29.98
N ILE A 171 -11.24 4.48 30.06
CA ILE A 171 -10.43 4.20 28.88
C ILE A 171 -11.03 2.91 28.34
N VAL A 172 -11.92 3.00 27.36
CA VAL A 172 -12.30 1.84 26.56
C VAL A 172 -10.97 1.31 26.03
N PRO A 173 -10.55 0.08 26.40
CA PRO A 173 -9.30 -0.45 25.89
C PRO A 173 -9.38 -0.39 24.37
N ASN A 174 -8.53 0.44 23.76
CA ASN A 174 -8.34 0.41 22.33
C ASN A 174 -7.96 -1.06 22.02
N PRO A 175 -8.70 -1.81 21.20
CA PRO A 175 -8.19 -3.10 20.75
C PRO A 175 -6.82 -2.79 20.15
N GLN A 176 -5.79 -3.34 20.78
CA GLN A 176 -4.39 -2.94 20.66
C GLN A 176 -3.82 -3.52 19.35
N ASN A 177 -4.49 -3.20 18.24
CA ASN A 177 -4.18 -3.70 16.92
C ASN A 177 -3.24 -2.71 16.23
N ASP A 178 -2.20 -3.25 15.63
CA ASP A 178 -1.24 -2.50 14.83
C ASP A 178 -1.91 -1.95 13.56
N CYS A 179 -1.58 -0.70 13.22
CA CYS A 179 -2.07 -0.02 12.03
C CYS A 179 -1.77 -0.85 10.78
N ILE A 180 -2.74 -1.04 9.88
CA ILE A 180 -2.52 -1.75 8.61
C ILE A 180 -2.39 -0.71 7.49
N TYR A 181 -1.17 -0.54 6.99
CA TYR A 181 -0.83 0.51 6.02
C TYR A 181 -1.31 0.22 4.60
N GLN A 182 -1.25 -1.04 4.18
CA GLN A 182 -1.69 -1.44 2.86
C GLN A 182 -2.25 -2.86 2.89
N ALA A 183 -3.37 -3.07 2.21
CA ALA A 183 -3.87 -4.38 1.83
C ALA A 183 -4.15 -4.41 0.32
N VAL A 184 -3.74 -5.48 -0.36
CA VAL A 184 -3.94 -5.64 -1.81
C VAL A 184 -4.41 -7.05 -2.14
N PHE A 185 -5.39 -7.14 -3.05
CA PHE A 185 -5.80 -8.42 -3.63
C PHE A 185 -4.71 -8.99 -4.53
N SER A 186 -4.64 -10.32 -4.58
CA SER A 186 -3.82 -11.02 -5.56
C SER A 186 -4.37 -10.79 -6.96
N PRO A 187 -3.52 -10.44 -7.94
CA PRO A 187 -3.92 -10.40 -9.35
C PRO A 187 -4.08 -11.80 -9.95
N HIS A 188 -3.79 -12.87 -9.18
CA HIS A 188 -3.82 -14.27 -9.64
C HIS A 188 -4.95 -15.11 -9.03
N ASP A 189 -5.44 -14.72 -7.85
CA ASP A 189 -6.50 -15.44 -7.14
C ASP A 189 -7.45 -14.43 -6.48
N PRO A 190 -8.76 -14.46 -6.78
CA PRO A 190 -9.73 -13.49 -6.26
C PRO A 190 -9.95 -13.58 -4.74
N SER A 191 -9.49 -14.66 -4.10
CA SER A 191 -9.70 -14.92 -2.68
C SER A 191 -8.48 -14.64 -1.81
N LEU A 192 -7.32 -14.41 -2.43
CA LEU A 192 -6.08 -14.16 -1.73
C LEU A 192 -5.80 -12.66 -1.67
N LEU A 193 -5.36 -12.19 -0.51
CA LEU A 193 -4.84 -10.84 -0.32
C LEU A 193 -3.64 -10.85 0.61
N ILE A 194 -2.80 -9.83 0.49
CA ILE A 194 -1.70 -9.57 1.43
C ILE A 194 -1.89 -8.23 2.10
N SER A 195 -1.33 -8.08 3.30
CA SER A 195 -1.30 -6.82 4.02
C SER A 195 0.01 -6.60 4.76
N CYS A 196 0.30 -5.33 5.06
CA CYS A 196 1.47 -4.91 5.83
C CYS A 196 1.08 -3.97 6.98
N ASN A 197 1.78 -4.07 8.12
CA ASN A 197 1.39 -3.33 9.33
C ASN A 197 2.55 -2.66 10.08
N ARG A 198 2.18 -1.87 11.09
CA ARG A 198 3.11 -1.16 12.00
C ARG A 198 4.06 -2.10 12.73
N ALA A 199 3.65 -3.29 13.13
CA ALA A 199 4.49 -4.26 13.83
C ALA A 199 5.52 -4.97 12.95
N SER A 200 5.76 -4.51 11.71
CA SER A 200 6.71 -5.10 10.76
C SER A 200 6.23 -6.38 10.08
N HIS A 201 4.97 -6.76 10.29
CA HIS A 201 4.45 -8.00 9.75
C HIS A 201 3.93 -7.84 8.32
N ILE A 202 4.15 -8.89 7.52
CA ILE A 202 3.43 -9.16 6.28
C ILE A 202 2.53 -10.36 6.51
N GLN A 203 1.27 -10.21 6.13
CA GLN A 203 0.22 -11.18 6.35
C GLN A 203 -0.40 -11.59 5.02
N ALA A 204 -0.69 -12.87 4.85
CA ALA A 204 -1.43 -13.39 3.70
C ALA A 204 -2.71 -14.06 4.15
N TRP A 205 -3.81 -13.76 3.46
CA TRP A 205 -5.15 -14.16 3.84
C TRP A 205 -5.85 -14.88 2.70
N ASP A 206 -6.60 -15.93 3.03
CA ASP A 206 -7.57 -16.58 2.14
C ASP A 206 -8.98 -16.34 2.70
N ILE A 207 -9.77 -15.51 2.03
CA ILE A 207 -11.10 -15.10 2.50
C ILE A 207 -12.15 -16.22 2.43
N ARG A 208 -11.83 -17.36 1.80
CA ARG A 208 -12.70 -18.55 1.78
C ARG A 208 -12.45 -19.45 2.99
N SER A 209 -11.28 -19.33 3.62
CA SER A 209 -10.89 -20.16 4.75
C SER A 209 -11.67 -19.75 6.01
N PRO A 210 -12.12 -20.71 6.84
CA PRO A 210 -12.72 -20.40 8.14
C PRO A 210 -11.72 -19.74 9.11
N GLN A 211 -10.42 -19.93 8.87
CA GLN A 211 -9.33 -19.19 9.52
C GLN A 211 -8.63 -18.38 8.42
N PRO A 212 -9.02 -17.12 8.15
CA PRO A 212 -8.56 -16.43 6.95
C PRO A 212 -7.05 -16.21 6.89
N LEU A 213 -6.41 -15.89 8.03
CA LEU A 213 -4.96 -15.64 8.09
C LEU A 213 -4.17 -16.94 7.87
N GLN A 214 -3.45 -17.02 6.74
CA GLN A 214 -2.67 -18.20 6.34
C GLN A 214 -1.17 -18.08 6.65
N LEU A 215 -0.62 -16.88 6.48
CA LEU A 215 0.78 -16.55 6.72
C LEU A 215 0.87 -15.28 7.54
N ASP A 216 1.81 -15.25 8.49
CA ASP A 216 2.13 -14.06 9.27
C ASP A 216 3.63 -14.10 9.63
N PHE A 217 4.39 -13.11 9.17
CA PHE A 217 5.85 -13.10 9.38
C PHE A 217 6.43 -11.69 9.45
N ILE A 218 7.50 -11.54 10.24
CA ILE A 218 8.24 -10.28 10.37
C ILE A 218 9.08 -10.05 9.11
N ALA A 219 8.78 -8.99 8.38
CA ALA A 219 9.43 -8.65 7.12
C ALA A 219 10.53 -7.59 7.28
N HIS A 220 10.37 -6.60 8.17
CA HIS A 220 11.23 -5.41 8.26
C HIS A 220 11.93 -5.23 9.62
N GLY A 221 12.29 -6.33 10.28
CA GLY A 221 13.15 -6.31 11.47
C GLY A 221 12.57 -5.57 12.68
N GLY A 222 11.24 -5.55 12.81
CA GLY A 222 10.53 -4.83 13.86
C GLY A 222 10.23 -3.37 13.53
N LEU A 223 10.72 -2.86 12.40
CA LEU A 223 10.34 -1.54 11.87
C LEU A 223 9.10 -1.65 10.99
N GLU A 224 8.32 -0.58 10.92
CA GLU A 224 7.03 -0.58 10.25
C GLU A 224 7.13 -0.98 8.76
N ALA A 225 6.24 -1.88 8.32
CA ALA A 225 6.08 -2.30 6.94
C ALA A 225 4.97 -1.45 6.29
N LEU A 226 5.36 -0.56 5.38
CA LEU A 226 4.48 0.51 4.88
C LEU A 226 3.77 0.15 3.57
N THR A 227 4.31 -0.79 2.81
CA THR A 227 3.78 -1.16 1.50
C THR A 227 4.09 -2.60 1.14
N CYS A 228 3.17 -3.22 0.41
CA CYS A 228 3.33 -4.55 -0.18
C CYS A 228 2.62 -4.63 -1.53
N ASP A 229 3.14 -5.46 -2.43
CA ASP A 229 2.53 -5.68 -3.75
C ASP A 229 2.86 -7.07 -4.30
N PHE A 230 1.90 -7.66 -5.00
CA PHE A 230 2.08 -8.91 -5.72
C PHE A 230 2.82 -8.69 -7.04
N ASN A 231 3.73 -9.60 -7.36
CA ASN A 231 4.29 -9.68 -8.69
C ASN A 231 3.17 -10.01 -9.69
N LYS A 232 3.10 -9.28 -10.80
CA LYS A 232 2.00 -9.42 -11.78
C LYS A 232 2.08 -10.68 -12.64
N TYR A 233 3.21 -11.42 -12.58
CA TYR A 233 3.45 -12.61 -13.42
C TYR A 233 3.83 -13.86 -12.60
N ARG A 234 4.37 -13.69 -11.39
CA ARG A 234 4.80 -14.78 -10.50
C ARG A 234 3.85 -14.85 -9.30
N SER A 235 2.89 -15.77 -9.33
CA SER A 235 1.77 -15.82 -8.37
C SER A 235 2.14 -15.98 -6.90
N SER A 236 3.29 -16.58 -6.59
CA SER A 236 3.77 -16.73 -5.22
C SER A 236 4.73 -15.65 -4.77
N VAL A 237 5.12 -14.72 -5.65
CA VAL A 237 6.15 -13.72 -5.35
C VAL A 237 5.51 -12.39 -4.99
N ILE A 238 5.94 -11.83 -3.87
CA ILE A 238 5.53 -10.51 -3.40
C ILE A 238 6.75 -9.64 -3.12
N ALA A 239 6.54 -8.33 -3.11
CA ALA A 239 7.49 -7.37 -2.58
C ALA A 239 6.89 -6.68 -1.35
N SER A 240 7.75 -6.28 -0.41
CA SER A 240 7.39 -5.41 0.70
C SER A 240 8.47 -4.35 0.91
N ALA A 241 8.08 -3.19 1.45
CA ALA A 241 9.02 -2.13 1.81
C ALA A 241 8.51 -1.34 3.03
N GLY A 242 9.43 -0.63 3.70
CA GLY A 242 9.05 0.10 4.91
C GLY A 242 10.12 1.03 5.44
N VAL A 243 10.07 1.26 6.76
CA VAL A 243 10.93 2.21 7.49
C VAL A 243 12.40 1.76 7.53
N ASP A 244 12.68 0.48 7.31
CA ASP A 244 14.04 -0.07 7.21
C ASP A 244 14.79 0.32 5.91
N LYS A 245 14.20 1.19 5.09
CA LYS A 245 14.75 1.77 3.85
C LYS A 245 15.03 0.74 2.75
N SER A 246 14.53 -0.48 2.91
CA SER A 246 14.79 -1.58 1.98
C SER A 246 13.51 -2.12 1.37
N ILE A 247 13.63 -2.62 0.15
CA ILE A 247 12.59 -3.38 -0.52
C ILE A 247 13.02 -4.85 -0.46
N LYS A 248 12.13 -5.73 0.00
CA LYS A 248 12.39 -7.16 0.16
C LYS A 248 11.45 -7.95 -0.73
N ILE A 249 11.99 -8.94 -1.43
CA ILE A 249 11.25 -9.83 -2.33
C ILE A 249 11.09 -11.18 -1.64
N TRP A 250 9.89 -11.77 -1.69
CA TRP A 250 9.54 -12.97 -0.96
C TRP A 250 8.86 -13.98 -1.87
N ASP A 251 9.11 -15.28 -1.68
CA ASP A 251 8.28 -16.35 -2.22
C ASP A 251 7.42 -16.90 -1.08
N LEU A 252 6.10 -16.70 -1.15
CA LEU A 252 5.15 -17.11 -0.12
C LEU A 252 5.18 -18.62 0.15
N ARG A 253 5.62 -19.44 -0.82
CA ARG A 253 5.74 -20.89 -0.65
C ARG A 253 6.93 -21.31 0.22
N MET A 254 7.90 -20.41 0.41
CA MET A 254 9.07 -20.64 1.26
C MET A 254 8.81 -20.20 2.71
N ILE A 255 7.62 -19.67 2.99
CA ILE A 255 7.21 -19.22 4.31
C ILE A 255 6.34 -20.28 4.93
N GLN A 256 6.64 -20.65 6.17
CA GLN A 256 5.88 -21.68 6.88
C GLN A 256 4.43 -21.21 7.10
N SER A 257 3.47 -22.06 6.71
CA SER A 257 2.05 -21.82 6.97
C SER A 257 1.72 -21.93 8.46
N LEU A 258 0.84 -21.06 8.95
CA LEU A 258 0.34 -21.10 10.32
C LEU A 258 -0.42 -22.40 10.65
N SER A 259 -0.95 -23.08 9.62
CA SER A 259 -1.65 -24.36 9.77
C SER A 259 -0.71 -25.56 9.91
N GLN A 260 0.57 -25.41 9.58
CA GLN A 260 1.54 -26.51 9.59
C GLN A 260 2.32 -26.55 10.92
N PRO A 261 2.47 -27.73 11.55
CA PRO A 261 3.30 -27.87 12.73
C PRO A 261 4.74 -27.47 12.42
N PRO A 262 5.47 -26.86 13.39
CA PRO A 262 6.89 -26.56 13.20
C PRO A 262 7.63 -27.83 12.80
N PRO A 263 8.54 -27.77 11.80
CA PRO A 263 9.37 -28.92 11.47
C PRO A 263 10.08 -29.35 12.76
N SER A 264 10.01 -30.65 13.07
CA SER A 264 10.54 -31.25 14.29
C SER A 264 11.89 -30.63 14.64
N ALA A 265 11.94 -29.94 15.78
CA ALA A 265 13.08 -29.12 16.19
C ALA A 265 14.40 -29.87 15.98
N ALA A 266 15.21 -29.41 15.03
CA ALA A 266 16.61 -29.77 15.01
C ALA A 266 17.19 -29.25 16.34
N LEU A 267 17.63 -30.18 17.19
CA LEU A 267 18.27 -29.92 18.47
C LEU A 267 19.31 -28.78 18.32
N GLY A 268 19.13 -27.68 19.05
CA GLY A 268 20.26 -26.86 19.50
C GLY A 268 20.59 -25.57 18.76
N SER A 269 19.67 -24.90 18.04
CA SER A 269 19.92 -23.52 17.59
C SER A 269 19.25 -22.49 18.52
N PRO A 270 20.01 -21.77 19.36
CA PRO A 270 19.49 -20.66 20.14
C PRO A 270 19.45 -19.42 19.25
N HIS A 271 18.49 -19.36 18.33
CA HIS A 271 18.34 -18.18 17.48
C HIS A 271 16.93 -17.63 17.60
N HIS A 272 16.90 -16.37 18.04
CA HIS A 272 15.79 -15.43 18.09
C HIS A 272 14.81 -15.58 16.93
N ASN A 273 13.59 -15.06 17.12
CA ASN A 273 12.53 -14.84 16.12
C ASN A 273 13.02 -14.16 14.81
N VAL A 274 13.86 -14.81 14.02
CA VAL A 274 14.26 -14.35 12.70
C VAL A 274 13.18 -14.88 11.75
N GLY A 275 12.39 -13.96 11.20
CA GLY A 275 11.41 -14.28 10.15
C GLY A 275 12.06 -14.97 8.94
N PRO A 276 11.27 -15.34 7.91
CA PRO A 276 11.80 -15.95 6.70
C PRO A 276 12.90 -15.08 6.08
N THR A 277 13.83 -15.69 5.35
CA THR A 277 14.85 -14.95 4.61
C THR A 277 14.26 -14.50 3.27
N PRO A 278 14.34 -13.21 2.90
CA PRO A 278 13.84 -12.75 1.61
C PRO A 278 14.68 -13.34 0.47
N LEU A 279 14.05 -13.57 -0.68
CA LEU A 279 14.73 -13.94 -1.93
C LEU A 279 15.74 -12.88 -2.37
N ASN A 280 15.39 -11.61 -2.17
CA ASN A 280 16.23 -10.47 -2.53
C ASN A 280 15.99 -9.31 -1.56
N LYS A 281 17.02 -8.49 -1.40
CA LYS A 281 16.95 -7.22 -0.66
C LYS A 281 17.54 -6.12 -1.53
N LEU A 282 16.68 -5.21 -1.97
CA LEU A 282 17.04 -4.04 -2.75
C LEU A 282 17.28 -2.87 -1.79
N ILE A 283 18.48 -2.32 -1.84
CA ILE A 283 18.94 -1.24 -0.96
C ILE A 283 19.34 -0.06 -1.83
N GLY A 284 18.94 1.14 -1.41
CA GLY A 284 19.42 2.37 -2.05
C GLY A 284 18.67 3.62 -1.61
N HIS A 285 17.40 3.52 -1.19
CA HIS A 285 16.68 4.66 -0.61
C HIS A 285 17.32 5.12 0.70
N ASP A 286 17.29 6.43 0.93
CA ASP A 286 17.92 7.05 2.11
C ASP A 286 16.94 7.20 3.28
N PHE A 287 15.64 7.09 3.01
CA PHE A 287 14.55 7.15 3.98
C PHE A 287 13.53 6.02 3.74
N ALA A 288 12.45 6.01 4.53
CA ALA A 288 11.41 4.99 4.43
C ALA A 288 10.82 4.91 3.01
N VAL A 289 10.55 3.69 2.56
CA VAL A 289 9.90 3.45 1.26
C VAL A 289 8.39 3.39 1.49
N ARG A 290 7.66 4.35 0.90
CA ARG A 290 6.23 4.58 1.20
C ARG A 290 5.29 3.78 0.30
N LYS A 291 5.67 3.56 -0.95
CA LYS A 291 4.88 2.79 -1.93
C LYS A 291 5.82 2.02 -2.85
N ILE A 292 5.41 0.82 -3.21
CA ILE A 292 6.02 0.03 -4.28
C ILE A 292 4.93 -0.42 -5.26
N SER A 293 5.32 -0.64 -6.52
CA SER A 293 4.44 -1.19 -7.54
C SER A 293 5.25 -2.02 -8.54
N TRP A 294 4.92 -3.31 -8.66
CA TRP A 294 5.46 -4.18 -9.70
C TRP A 294 4.99 -3.72 -11.08
N SER A 295 5.89 -3.77 -12.05
CA SER A 295 5.56 -3.45 -13.42
C SER A 295 4.47 -4.39 -13.96
N PRO A 296 3.42 -3.86 -14.59
CA PRO A 296 2.43 -4.65 -15.30
C PRO A 296 2.93 -5.13 -16.67
N HIS A 297 4.17 -4.80 -17.04
CA HIS A 297 4.80 -5.16 -18.32
C HIS A 297 5.98 -6.12 -18.17
N SER A 298 6.55 -6.25 -16.97
CA SER A 298 7.64 -7.18 -16.69
C SER A 298 7.61 -7.74 -15.27
N GLY A 299 7.83 -9.05 -15.14
CA GLY A 299 7.92 -9.74 -13.84
C GLY A 299 9.18 -9.47 -13.04
N ASP A 300 10.13 -8.70 -13.59
CA ASP A 300 11.41 -8.37 -12.96
C ASP A 300 11.60 -6.86 -12.70
N MET A 301 10.61 -6.02 -13.01
CA MET A 301 10.71 -4.57 -12.80
C MET A 301 9.77 -4.10 -11.68
N LEU A 302 10.27 -3.19 -10.84
CA LEU A 302 9.51 -2.62 -9.73
C LEU A 302 9.79 -1.12 -9.60
N LEU A 303 8.75 -0.34 -9.30
CA LEU A 303 8.82 1.08 -9.00
C LEU A 303 8.66 1.29 -7.50
N SER A 304 9.35 2.27 -6.94
CA SER A 304 9.18 2.70 -5.56
C SER A 304 9.13 4.21 -5.41
N ALA A 305 8.42 4.68 -4.39
CA ALA A 305 8.36 6.06 -3.94
C ALA A 305 8.77 6.13 -2.46
N SER A 306 9.52 7.18 -2.08
CA SER A 306 10.11 7.28 -0.74
C SER A 306 10.07 8.70 -0.18
N TYR A 307 10.18 8.74 1.15
CA TYR A 307 10.42 9.97 1.91
C TYR A 307 11.79 10.59 1.65
N ASP A 308 12.67 9.94 0.88
CA ASP A 308 13.91 10.55 0.37
C ASP A 308 13.68 11.49 -0.84
N MET A 309 12.40 11.76 -1.15
CA MET A 309 11.96 12.63 -2.24
C MET A 309 12.30 12.08 -3.64
N THR A 310 12.66 10.79 -3.73
CA THR A 310 12.94 10.12 -4.99
C THR A 310 11.91 9.05 -5.34
N SER A 311 11.74 8.83 -6.64
CA SER A 311 11.15 7.60 -7.17
C SER A 311 12.20 6.77 -7.87
N ARG A 312 12.22 5.46 -7.66
CA ARG A 312 13.28 4.59 -8.18
C ARG A 312 12.71 3.39 -8.93
N VAL A 313 13.40 3.03 -10.00
CA VAL A 313 13.08 1.86 -10.82
C VAL A 313 14.12 0.80 -10.53
N TRP A 314 13.64 -0.40 -10.22
CA TRP A 314 14.44 -1.54 -9.81
C TRP A 314 14.26 -2.70 -10.77
N HIS A 315 15.33 -3.46 -10.92
CA HIS A 315 15.33 -4.72 -11.63
C HIS A 315 15.68 -5.84 -10.63
N ASP A 316 14.73 -6.73 -10.42
CA ASP A 316 14.86 -7.91 -9.59
C ASP A 316 15.60 -9.01 -10.37
N GLN A 317 16.91 -9.13 -10.09
CA GLN A 317 17.78 -10.12 -10.71
C GLN A 317 17.64 -11.54 -10.10
N THR A 318 16.60 -11.80 -9.30
CA THR A 318 16.36 -13.16 -8.80
C THR A 318 16.01 -14.09 -9.95
N ASP A 319 17.02 -14.78 -10.47
CA ASP A 319 16.86 -15.79 -11.51
C ASP A 319 16.12 -17.01 -10.92
N HIS A 320 15.07 -17.44 -11.61
CA HIS A 320 14.36 -18.68 -11.31
C HIS A 320 15.29 -19.92 -11.30
N LYS A 321 16.45 -19.85 -11.97
CA LYS A 321 17.44 -20.93 -12.07
C LYS A 321 18.62 -20.80 -11.09
N ALA A 322 18.88 -19.63 -10.51
CA ALA A 322 20.02 -19.39 -9.61
C ALA A 322 19.75 -19.76 -8.13
N ARG A 323 18.77 -20.64 -7.88
CA ARG A 323 18.35 -21.11 -6.54
C ARG A 323 19.46 -21.72 -5.68
N PHE A 324 20.65 -21.99 -6.23
CA PHE A 324 21.72 -22.74 -5.56
C PHE A 324 23.11 -22.09 -5.64
N LEU A 325 23.27 -20.96 -6.32
CA LEU A 325 24.55 -20.27 -6.39
C LEU A 325 24.57 -19.12 -5.38
N ASN A 326 24.98 -19.46 -4.16
CA ASN A 326 25.61 -18.50 -3.26
C ASN A 326 26.68 -17.72 -4.03
N ASN A 327 26.45 -16.46 -4.36
CA ASN A 327 27.43 -15.40 -4.14
C ASN A 327 26.94 -14.02 -4.58
N ARG A 328 27.00 -13.11 -3.60
CA ARG A 328 27.02 -11.66 -3.76
C ARG A 328 25.79 -11.09 -4.46
N PHE A 329 24.77 -10.83 -3.65
CA PHE A 329 23.77 -9.82 -3.98
C PHE A 329 24.47 -8.59 -4.55
N ALA A 330 24.21 -8.27 -5.82
CA ALA A 330 24.67 -7.03 -6.44
C ALA A 330 23.85 -5.87 -5.85
N HIS A 331 24.08 -5.57 -4.56
CA HIS A 331 23.35 -4.58 -3.76
C HIS A 331 23.35 -3.17 -4.38
N GLY A 332 24.15 -2.91 -5.42
CA GLY A 332 24.19 -1.64 -6.16
C GLY A 332 23.74 -1.68 -7.63
N GLN A 333 23.44 -2.83 -8.23
CA GLN A 333 23.08 -2.91 -9.67
C GLN A 333 21.58 -3.06 -9.96
N ALA A 334 20.78 -3.27 -8.91
CA ALA A 334 19.34 -3.44 -9.03
C ALA A 334 18.62 -2.12 -9.34
N CYS A 335 19.09 -0.99 -8.81
CA CYS A 335 18.52 0.32 -9.14
C CYS A 335 18.93 0.72 -10.57
N LYS A 336 17.96 0.79 -11.49
CA LYS A 336 18.17 1.15 -12.90
C LYS A 336 18.04 2.64 -13.14
N ASN A 337 17.16 3.29 -12.39
CA ASN A 337 16.87 4.70 -12.58
C ASN A 337 16.38 5.35 -11.28
N ILE A 338 16.67 6.64 -11.13
CA ILE A 338 16.25 7.47 -10.00
C ILE A 338 15.68 8.76 -10.57
N PHE A 339 14.47 9.09 -10.17
CA PHE A 339 13.79 10.33 -10.52
C PHE A 339 13.84 11.30 -9.34
N HIS A 340 14.46 12.46 -9.57
CA HIS A 340 14.68 13.54 -8.59
C HIS A 340 13.78 14.78 -8.82
N GLY A 341 12.69 14.62 -9.59
CA GLY A 341 11.79 15.72 -9.92
C GLY A 341 11.05 16.27 -8.70
N HIS A 342 10.69 15.40 -7.76
CA HIS A 342 9.98 15.81 -6.55
C HIS A 342 10.88 16.60 -5.58
N LYS A 343 10.27 17.54 -4.84
CA LYS A 343 10.93 18.41 -3.86
C LYS A 343 10.47 18.21 -2.43
N GLU A 344 9.56 17.27 -2.23
CA GLU A 344 9.05 16.80 -0.95
C GLU A 344 8.82 15.29 -1.02
N PHE A 345 8.34 14.68 0.07
CA PHE A 345 8.10 13.24 0.14
C PHE A 345 7.27 12.71 -1.04
N VAL A 346 7.75 11.66 -1.70
CA VAL A 346 6.97 10.97 -2.73
C VAL A 346 6.14 9.88 -2.06
N ILE A 347 4.83 9.95 -2.25
CA ILE A 347 3.88 9.09 -1.53
C ILE A 347 3.24 8.07 -2.47
N GLY A 348 2.83 8.50 -3.66
CA GLY A 348 2.12 7.66 -4.62
C GLY A 348 2.93 7.41 -5.88
N CYS A 349 2.85 6.19 -6.40
CA CYS A 349 3.40 5.83 -7.69
C CYS A 349 2.57 4.75 -8.38
N ASP A 350 2.58 4.76 -9.72
CA ASP A 350 1.90 3.75 -10.54
C ASP A 350 2.54 3.63 -11.92
N TRP A 351 2.38 2.47 -12.54
CA TRP A 351 2.81 2.24 -13.92
C TRP A 351 1.66 2.51 -14.89
N SER A 352 1.97 3.09 -16.05
CA SER A 352 1.02 3.10 -17.15
C SER A 352 0.71 1.66 -17.57
N LEU A 353 -0.57 1.34 -17.70
CA LEU A 353 -1.04 0.06 -18.24
C LEU A 353 -0.95 0.03 -19.77
N TRP A 354 -0.94 1.20 -20.40
CA TRP A 354 -1.12 1.37 -21.83
C TRP A 354 0.07 2.06 -22.48
N GLY A 355 0.11 1.98 -23.81
CA GLY A 355 1.16 2.59 -24.63
C GLY A 355 2.52 1.90 -24.49
N ASP A 356 3.58 2.65 -24.75
CA ASP A 356 4.95 2.14 -24.66
C ASP A 356 5.28 1.71 -23.21
N PRO A 357 5.73 0.48 -22.97
CA PRO A 357 6.09 0.03 -21.63
C PRO A 357 7.16 0.95 -21.02
N GLY A 358 6.96 1.36 -19.77
CA GLY A 358 7.95 2.15 -19.04
C GLY A 358 7.44 3.50 -18.54
N TRP A 359 6.32 4.00 -19.05
CA TRP A 359 5.71 5.21 -18.50
C TRP A 359 5.18 4.96 -17.08
N VAL A 360 5.43 5.91 -16.18
CA VAL A 360 5.02 5.88 -14.79
C VAL A 360 4.48 7.23 -14.37
N VAL A 361 3.60 7.24 -13.38
CA VAL A 361 3.12 8.44 -12.70
C VAL A 361 3.59 8.42 -11.25
N THR A 362 4.02 9.57 -10.74
CA THR A 362 4.41 9.76 -9.34
C THR A 362 3.79 11.04 -8.79
N THR A 363 3.39 11.01 -7.52
CA THR A 363 2.80 12.16 -6.82
C THR A 363 3.38 12.27 -5.41
N GLY A 364 3.53 13.51 -4.94
CA GLY A 364 4.21 13.80 -3.69
C GLY A 364 3.64 15.00 -2.95
N TRP A 365 4.26 15.28 -1.82
CA TRP A 365 3.90 16.39 -0.94
C TRP A 365 4.33 17.77 -1.47
N ASP A 366 4.93 17.83 -2.64
CA ASP A 366 5.26 19.07 -3.35
C ASP A 366 4.12 19.58 -4.24
N GLU A 367 2.93 18.98 -4.12
CA GLU A 367 1.74 19.26 -4.94
C GLU A 367 1.94 18.90 -6.41
N MET A 368 2.99 18.14 -6.75
CA MET A 368 3.30 17.80 -8.13
C MET A 368 2.86 16.37 -8.45
N VAL A 369 2.31 16.23 -9.65
CA VAL A 369 2.09 14.96 -10.33
C VAL A 369 3.01 14.95 -11.54
N TYR A 370 3.92 13.97 -11.62
CA TYR A 370 4.82 13.80 -12.76
C TYR A 370 4.49 12.53 -13.52
N VAL A 371 4.47 12.63 -14.85
CA VAL A 371 4.44 11.47 -15.76
C VAL A 371 5.79 11.41 -16.48
N TRP A 372 6.50 10.31 -16.33
CA TRP A 372 7.87 10.18 -16.83
C TRP A 372 8.18 8.76 -17.32
N ASP A 373 9.20 8.65 -18.17
CA ASP A 373 9.63 7.40 -18.78
C ASP A 373 10.72 6.75 -17.91
N SER A 374 10.40 5.62 -17.29
CA SER A 374 11.30 4.88 -16.40
C SER A 374 12.62 4.45 -17.04
N LYS A 375 12.71 4.44 -18.38
CA LYS A 375 13.92 4.07 -19.13
C LYS A 375 14.87 5.25 -19.35
N ARG A 376 14.40 6.50 -19.20
CA ARG A 376 15.19 7.71 -19.43
C ARG A 376 15.77 8.25 -18.14
N LYS A 377 17.04 8.63 -18.15
CA LYS A 377 17.67 9.34 -17.03
C LYS A 377 17.27 10.81 -17.09
N TYR A 378 16.97 11.40 -15.93
CA TYR A 378 16.51 12.78 -15.78
C TYR A 378 17.47 13.59 -14.91
#